data_AF-A0A4Y2PIZ3-F1
#
_entry.id   AF-A0A4Y2PIZ3-F1
#
_cell.length_a   1.000
_cell.length_b   1.000
_cell.length_c   1.000
_cell.angle_alpha   90.00
_cell.angle_beta   90.00
_cell.angle_gamma   90.00
#
_symmetry.space_group_name_H-M   'P 1'
#
loop_
_entity.id
_entity.type
_entity.pdbx_description
1 polymer ?
#
loop_
_entity_poly.entity_id
_entity_poly.type
_entity_poly.pdbx_seq_one_letter_code
_entity_poly.pdbx_strand_id
1 'polypeptide(L)'
;MHLDPNIRIRNSPIPVVNEIRFLGVIFDRKLTFLPHVLHLRKKCEKSLNILKVLSKTSWGADRASLLRIYQAVILSRIDYGCMVLPVLLS
;
A
#
# COMPACT_ATOMS: atom_id res chain seq x y z
N MET A 1 8.53 21.09 24.94
CA MET A 1 8.05 21.16 23.54
C MET A 1 9.26 20.96 22.64
N HIS A 2 9.31 19.87 21.88
CA HIS A 2 10.41 19.63 20.95
C HIS A 2 10.11 20.39 19.65
N LEU A 3 10.99 21.31 19.25
CA LEU A 3 10.83 22.02 17.98
C LEU A 3 10.98 21.03 16.83
N ASP A 4 10.04 21.05 15.88
CA ASP A 4 10.17 20.26 14.66
C ASP A 4 11.43 20.71 13.87
N PRO A 5 12.17 19.77 13.28
CA PRO A 5 13.43 20.09 12.62
C PRO A 5 13.22 21.00 11.41
N ASN A 6 13.99 22.08 11.33
CA ASN A 6 13.97 23.02 10.19
C ASN A 6 14.91 22.53 9.08
N ILE A 7 14.47 21.54 8.32
CA ILE A 7 15.25 20.96 7.21
C ILE A 7 14.89 21.71 5.92
N ARG A 8 15.89 22.14 5.15
CA ARG A 8 15.71 22.87 3.89
C ARG A 8 16.51 22.22 2.76
N ILE A 9 15.89 22.00 1.61
CA ILE A 9 16.58 21.60 0.37
C ILE A 9 16.51 22.78 -0.60
N ARG A 10 17.66 23.25 -1.10
CA ARG A 10 17.74 24.41 -2.02
C ARG A 10 16.90 25.60 -1.52
N ASN A 11 17.04 25.92 -0.23
CA ASN A 11 16.30 26.98 0.47
C ASN A 11 14.78 26.78 0.64
N SER A 12 14.22 25.64 0.21
CA SER A 12 12.80 25.28 0.42
C SER A 12 12.64 24.43 1.69
N PRO A 13 11.79 24.84 2.66
CA PRO A 13 11.56 24.06 3.88
C PRO A 13 10.82 22.77 3.57
N ILE A 14 11.26 21.66 4.18
CA ILE A 14 10.57 20.38 4.10
C ILE A 14 9.51 20.34 5.20
N PRO A 15 8.22 20.15 4.88
CA PRO A 15 7.19 20.05 5.90
C PRO A 15 7.37 18.77 6.71
N VAL A 16 7.33 18.90 8.04
CA VAL A 16 7.28 17.74 8.94
C VAL A 16 5.85 17.23 8.96
N VAL A 17 5.63 16.09 8.31
CA VAL A 17 4.33 15.42 8.22
C VAL A 17 4.38 14.10 8.99
N ASN A 18 3.23 13.67 9.53
CA ASN A 18 3.15 12.39 10.24
C ASN A 18 3.19 11.18 9.31
N GLU A 19 2.76 11.37 8.05
CA GLU A 19 2.73 10.34 7.02
C GLU A 19 3.17 10.96 5.69
N ILE A 20 4.06 10.29 4.97
CA ILE A 20 4.49 10.69 3.63
C ILE A 20 4.37 9.51 2.67
N ARG A 21 3.84 9.77 1.47
CA ARG A 21 3.82 8.77 0.40
C ARG A 21 5.02 8.98 -0.50
N PHE A 22 5.89 7.99 -0.60
CA PHE A 22 7.05 8.00 -1.49
C PHE A 22 7.09 6.70 -2.28
N LEU A 23 7.21 6.80 -3.61
CA LEU A 23 7.17 5.67 -4.55
C LEU A 23 5.95 4.73 -4.36
N GLY A 24 4.82 5.25 -3.89
CA GLY A 24 3.61 4.46 -3.64
C GLY A 24 3.58 3.72 -2.29
N VAL A 25 4.62 3.87 -1.48
CA VAL A 25 4.72 3.37 -0.11
C VAL A 25 4.37 4.50 0.86
N ILE A 26 3.68 4.20 1.96
CA ILE A 26 3.34 5.18 2.99
C ILE A 26 4.28 4.99 4.17
N PHE A 27 5.04 6.02 4.51
CA PHE A 27 5.95 6.04 5.64
C PHE A 27 5.32 6.90 6.73
N ASP A 28 5.15 6.36 7.93
CA ASP A 28 4.82 7.17 9.10
C ASP A 28 6.09 7.66 9.81
N ARG A 29 5.93 8.68 10.65
CA ARG A 29 7.04 9.30 11.41
C ARG A 29 7.85 8.30 12.25
N LYS A 30 7.23 7.20 12.70
CA LYS A 30 7.91 6.16 13.50
C LYS A 30 8.41 5.00 12.63
N LEU A 31 8.25 5.07 11.31
CA LEU A 31 8.60 4.02 10.38
C LEU A 31 7.98 2.66 10.80
N THR A 32 6.76 2.69 11.33
CA THR A 32 6.00 1.50 11.73
C THR A 32 5.30 0.83 10.55
N PHE A 33 5.07 1.55 9.46
CA PHE A 33 4.36 1.13 8.23
C PHE A 33 2.93 0.65 8.45
N LEU A 34 2.41 0.81 9.67
CA LEU A 34 1.03 0.49 10.01
C LEU A 34 0.02 1.16 9.08
N PRO A 35 0.10 2.49 8.80
CA PRO A 35 -0.84 3.11 7.87
C PRO A 35 -0.72 2.56 6.45
N HIS A 36 0.48 2.15 6.02
CA HIS A 36 0.66 1.49 4.72
C HIS A 36 -0.07 0.15 4.66
N VAL A 37 0.13 -0.71 5.67
CA VAL A 37 -0.52 -2.03 5.74
C VAL A 37 -2.03 -1.90 5.80
N LEU A 38 -2.55 -0.96 6.60
CA LEU A 38 -4.00 -0.69 6.67
C LEU A 38 -4.56 -0.18 5.33
N HIS A 39 -3.83 0.71 4.66
CA HIS A 39 -4.20 1.21 3.33
C HIS A 39 -4.22 0.07 2.29
N LEU A 40 -3.18 -0.77 2.31
CA LEU A 40 -3.05 -1.91 1.41
C LEU A 40 -4.19 -2.91 1.63
N ARG A 41 -4.45 -3.28 2.89
CA ARG A 41 -5.56 -4.18 3.27
C ARG A 41 -6.88 -3.68 2.72
N LYS A 42 -7.25 -2.42 2.97
CA LYS A 42 -8.52 -1.83 2.50
C LYS A 42 -8.63 -1.88 0.97
N LYS A 43 -7.52 -1.67 0.26
CA LYS A 43 -7.47 -1.73 -1.20
C LYS A 43 -7.63 -3.16 -1.71
N CYS A 44 -6.95 -4.12 -1.10
CA CYS A 44 -7.08 -5.55 -1.41
C CYS A 44 -8.48 -6.07 -1.12
N GLU A 45 -9.11 -5.67 0.00
CA GLU A 45 -10.49 -6.03 0.36
C GLU A 45 -11.49 -5.54 -0.70
N LYS A 46 -11.32 -4.31 -1.22
CA LYS A 46 -12.16 -3.80 -2.32
C LYS A 46 -12.02 -4.64 -3.59
N SER A 47 -10.79 -4.97 -3.99
CA SER A 47 -10.53 -5.84 -5.14
C SER A 47 -11.11 -7.24 -4.94
N LEU A 48 -10.98 -7.80 -3.73
CA LEU A 48 -11.55 -9.10 -3.39
C LEU A 48 -13.07 -9.09 -3.45
N ASN A 49 -13.73 -8.02 -3.01
CA ASN A 49 -15.17 -7.89 -3.11
C ASN A 49 -15.65 -7.85 -4.57
N ILE A 50 -14.92 -7.17 -5.46
CA ILE A 50 -15.21 -7.20 -6.91
C ILE A 50 -15.06 -8.63 -7.44
N LEU A 51 -13.97 -9.33 -7.11
CA LEU A 51 -13.77 -10.73 -7.49
C LEU A 51 -14.89 -11.64 -6.99
N LYS A 52 -15.37 -11.45 -5.75
CA LYS A 52 -16.50 -12.19 -5.18
C LYS A 52 -17.82 -11.95 -5.92
N VAL A 53 -18.05 -10.74 -6.43
CA VAL A 53 -19.23 -10.43 -7.25
C VAL A 53 -19.10 -11.10 -8.61
N LEU A 54 -17.94 -10.95 -9.27
CA LEU A 54 -17.66 -11.55 -10.57
C LEU A 54 -17.70 -13.07 -10.55
N SER A 55 -17.26 -13.71 -9.45
CA SER A 55 -17.31 -15.16 -9.30
C SER A 55 -18.74 -15.71 -9.18
N LYS A 56 -19.71 -14.85 -8.85
CA LYS A 56 -21.13 -15.23 -8.71
C LYS A 56 -21.96 -14.89 -9.94
N THR A 57 -21.40 -14.15 -10.91
CA THR A 57 -22.09 -13.81 -12.15
C THR A 57 -21.86 -14.91 -13.20
N SER A 58 -22.93 -15.36 -13.85
CA SER A 58 -22.93 -16.38 -14.90
C SER A 58 -22.21 -15.96 -16.20
N TRP A 59 -21.79 -14.70 -16.29
CA TRP A 59 -21.03 -14.15 -17.41
C TRP A 59 -19.56 -14.55 -17.34
N GLY A 60 -19.24 -15.78 -17.78
CA GLY A 60 -17.95 -16.12 -18.39
C GLY A 60 -16.66 -15.87 -17.57
N ALA A 61 -16.73 -15.67 -16.26
CA ALA A 61 -15.56 -15.53 -15.41
C ALA A 61 -14.92 -16.92 -15.22
N ASP A 62 -14.20 -17.38 -16.24
CA ASP A 62 -13.37 -18.56 -16.17
C ASP A 62 -12.47 -18.47 -14.92
N ARG A 63 -12.39 -19.57 -14.16
CA ARG A 63 -11.65 -19.61 -12.89
C ARG A 63 -10.20 -19.15 -13.06
N ALA A 64 -9.57 -19.43 -14.20
CA ALA A 64 -8.20 -18.98 -14.47
C ALA A 64 -8.14 -17.47 -14.69
N SER A 65 -9.17 -16.85 -15.26
CA SER A 65 -9.27 -15.39 -15.39
C SER A 65 -9.42 -14.70 -14.03
N LEU A 66 -10.28 -15.21 -13.14
CA LEU A 66 -10.39 -14.72 -11.77
C LEU A 66 -9.07 -14.85 -10.99
N LEU A 67 -8.38 -15.98 -11.16
CA LEU A 67 -7.09 -16.23 -10.52
C LEU A 67 -6.01 -15.27 -11.05
N ARG A 68 -5.98 -15.02 -12.36
CA ARG A 68 -5.07 -14.05 -12.99
C ARG A 68 -5.31 -12.63 -12.47
N ILE A 69 -6.57 -12.21 -12.34
CA ILE A 69 -6.90 -10.88 -11.79
C ILE A 69 -6.47 -10.79 -10.33
N TYR A 70 -6.70 -11.85 -9.54
CA TYR A 70 -6.22 -11.91 -8.15
C TYR A 70 -4.70 -11.75 -8.07
N GLN A 71 -3.94 -12.51 -8.86
CA GLN A 71 -2.47 -12.42 -8.92
C GLN A 71 -2.00 -11.04 -9.38
N ALA A 72 -2.59 -10.50 -10.44
CA ALA A 72 -2.17 -9.23 -11.03
C ALA A 72 -2.51 -8.01 -10.17
N VAL A 73 -3.57 -8.04 -9.37
CA VAL A 73 -4.06 -6.87 -8.62
C VAL A 73 -3.79 -6.94 -7.13
N ILE A 74 -3.95 -8.11 -6.51
CA ILE A 74 -3.81 -8.26 -5.05
C ILE A 74 -2.39 -8.71 -4.73
N LEU A 75 -1.92 -9.79 -5.36
CA LEU A 75 -0.59 -10.34 -5.05
C LEU A 75 0.53 -9.39 -5.44
N SER A 76 0.48 -8.77 -6.62
CA SER A 76 1.49 -7.78 -7.06
C SER A 76 1.64 -6.58 -6.12
N ARG A 77 0.56 -6.17 -5.44
CA ARG A 77 0.57 -5.04 -4.49
C ARG A 77 1.16 -5.44 -3.15
N ILE A 78 0.88 -6.67 -2.71
CA ILE A 78 1.46 -7.23 -1.49
C ILE A 78 2.96 -7.45 -1.70
N ASP A 79 3.36 -8.03 -2.84
CA ASP A 79 4.76 -8.30 -3.18
C ASP A 79 5.62 -7.03 -3.21
N TYR A 80 5.09 -5.96 -3.84
CA TYR A 80 5.75 -4.64 -3.85
C TYR A 80 5.92 -4.04 -2.43
N GLY A 81 4.89 -4.15 -1.59
CA GLY A 81 4.96 -3.68 -0.20
C GLY A 81 5.85 -4.56 0.69
N CYS A 82 5.96 -5.85 0.36
CA CYS A 82 6.77 -6.83 1.08
C CYS A 82 8.26 -6.51 0.98
N MET A 83 8.77 -5.96 -0.12
CA MET A 83 10.17 -5.52 -0.20
C MET A 83 10.53 -4.44 0.85
N VAL A 84 9.54 -3.69 1.34
CA VAL A 84 9.75 -2.57 2.27
C VAL A 84 9.62 -3.00 3.73
N LEU A 85 8.87 -4.06 4.02
CA LEU A 85 8.66 -4.55 5.39
C LEU A 85 9.94 -5.08 6.10
N PRO A 86 10.82 -5.87 5.46
CA PRO A 86 11.95 -6.51 6.13
C PRO A 86 13.12 -5.56 6.40
N VAL A 87 13.23 -4.44 5.68
CA VAL A 87 14.30 -3.45 5.90
C VAL A 87 14.18 -2.68 7.22
N LEU A 88 13.16 -2.95 8.04
CA LEU A 88 12.95 -2.31 9.36
C LEU A 88 13.09 -3.27 10.53
N LEU A 89 13.23 -4.57 10.25
CA LEU A 89 13.39 -5.64 11.24
C LEU A 89 14.84 -6.19 11.27
N SER A 90 15.74 -5.62 10.48
CA SER A 90 17.21 -5.87 10.51
C SER A 90 17.92 -4.66 11.09
#